data_AF-A0ABD6E7N2-F1
#
_entry.id   AF-A0ABD6E7N2-F1
#
_cell.length_a   1.000
_cell.length_b   1.000
_cell.length_c   1.000
_cell.angle_alpha   90.00
_cell.angle_beta   90.00
_cell.angle_gamma   90.00
#
_symmetry.space_group_name_H-M   'P 1'
#
loop_
_entity.id
_entity.type
_entity.pdbx_description
1 polymer ?
#
loop_
_entity_poly.entity_id
_entity_poly.type
_entity_poly.pdbx_seq_one_letter_code
_entity_poly.pdbx_strand_id
1 'polypeptide(L)'
;MASSIEQSYIDQARAVLEELITDERNFTARGLKELKKRTGQGRHFLAAVICGALAIYLVVGDDAQSVANIILVTVPILMTYVYPKEKPPEDQLLFYWIMFALLSAWETTGSDEDRRRNKHNSGNGYYLLKMALLTLLFARKPRPPLSAAELEALRQKELKEEEEERKQLQRQREEMERKQRELMEVKKRREEEREKLRKEKLREREEARKMRERMEKEEEEEFLRKEKEQMEEEERELEQRRKERENREARRRAKREELRKQRLHELEQRRAKELEEERREEEERRKEQEEEKLEEEEEKKKDKEAREQRKLERQKRKEERERARKEEERKRREEDEAERKREEEEELMRQKQEEEEDRRRKEERERLRKEAEEARQRREEERRKREEEERRKEQEEQEARRKAEEEEERRIKEEKERKRKEAEEEKRKQEEERKRREREGEMAKEEIEVAKKQQEIWEQQAASEPVSLRALLPIAAYLPFVLSGSSL
;
A
#
# COMPACT_ATOMS: atom_id res chain seq x y z
N MET A 1 4.22 -61.55 -47.08
CA MET A 1 3.04 -62.01 -46.31
C MET A 1 3.40 -62.44 -44.90
N ALA A 2 4.39 -63.31 -44.67
CA ALA A 2 4.84 -63.70 -43.32
C ALA A 2 5.21 -62.51 -42.41
N SER A 3 5.91 -61.50 -42.94
CA SER A 3 6.27 -60.29 -42.20
C SER A 3 5.08 -59.46 -41.72
N SER A 4 3.97 -59.45 -42.46
CA SER A 4 2.75 -58.70 -42.09
C SER A 4 2.00 -59.39 -40.95
N ILE A 5 2.00 -60.73 -40.96
CA ILE A 5 1.39 -61.55 -39.92
C ILE A 5 2.20 -61.39 -38.61
N GLU A 6 3.52 -61.47 -38.67
CA GLU A 6 4.40 -61.27 -37.50
C GLU A 6 4.25 -59.87 -36.90
N GLN A 7 4.21 -58.84 -37.73
CA GLN A 7 4.03 -57.46 -37.26
C GLN A 7 2.67 -57.28 -36.57
N SER A 8 1.60 -57.89 -37.11
CA SER A 8 0.27 -57.86 -36.49
C SER A 8 0.26 -58.50 -35.10
N TYR A 9 0.96 -59.60 -34.89
CA TYR A 9 1.07 -60.23 -33.57
C TYR A 9 1.86 -59.38 -32.58
N ILE A 10 2.95 -58.74 -33.02
CA ILE A 10 3.74 -57.83 -32.19
C ILE A 10 2.90 -56.62 -31.77
N ASP A 11 2.13 -56.04 -32.70
CA ASP A 11 1.28 -54.89 -32.41
C ASP A 11 0.11 -55.26 -31.48
N GLN A 12 -0.47 -56.46 -31.64
CA GLN A 12 -1.46 -56.99 -30.70
C GLN A 12 -0.85 -57.19 -29.30
N ALA A 13 0.35 -57.78 -29.20
CA ALA A 13 1.02 -57.98 -27.93
C ALA A 13 1.33 -56.64 -27.24
N ARG A 14 1.78 -55.64 -28.00
CA ARG A 14 1.99 -54.27 -27.50
C ARG A 14 0.69 -53.64 -27.00
N ALA A 15 -0.40 -53.76 -27.74
CA ALA A 15 -1.69 -53.22 -27.32
C ALA A 15 -2.19 -53.84 -26.00
N VAL A 16 -2.01 -55.17 -25.84
CA VAL A 16 -2.34 -55.86 -24.58
C VAL A 16 -1.45 -55.37 -23.44
N LEU A 17 -0.15 -55.20 -23.67
CA LEU A 17 0.77 -54.67 -22.65
C LEU A 17 0.42 -53.22 -22.25
N GLU A 18 0.08 -52.39 -23.23
CA GLU A 18 -0.38 -51.02 -22.99
C GLU A 18 -1.67 -50.98 -22.16
N GLU A 19 -2.63 -51.85 -22.46
CA GLU A 19 -3.85 -52.00 -21.66
C GLU A 19 -3.53 -52.44 -20.23
N LEU A 20 -2.62 -53.40 -20.04
CA LEU A 20 -2.21 -53.89 -18.71
C LEU A 20 -1.45 -52.85 -17.88
N ILE A 21 -0.76 -51.90 -18.51
CA ILE A 21 0.01 -50.85 -17.83
C ILE A 21 -0.84 -49.61 -17.56
N THR A 22 -1.73 -49.26 -18.48
CA THR A 22 -2.41 -47.97 -18.50
C THR A 22 -3.84 -48.04 -17.97
N ASP A 23 -4.59 -49.12 -18.25
CA ASP A 23 -5.99 -49.25 -17.84
C ASP A 23 -6.10 -49.59 -16.35
N GLU A 24 -6.62 -48.65 -15.55
CA GLU A 24 -6.82 -48.78 -14.11
C GLU A 24 -7.83 -49.87 -13.72
N ARG A 25 -8.54 -50.45 -14.71
CA ARG A 25 -9.33 -51.66 -14.51
C ARG A 25 -8.47 -52.87 -14.17
N ASN A 26 -7.21 -52.90 -14.59
CA ASN A 26 -6.28 -53.99 -14.31
C ASN A 26 -5.58 -53.79 -12.95
N PHE A 27 -5.44 -54.85 -12.15
CA PHE A 27 -4.72 -54.80 -10.88
C PHE A 27 -3.25 -54.39 -11.04
N THR A 28 -2.61 -54.78 -12.15
CA THR A 28 -1.23 -54.39 -12.51
C THR A 28 -1.07 -52.89 -12.65
N ALA A 29 -1.99 -52.24 -13.39
CA ALA A 29 -2.00 -50.79 -13.58
C ALA A 29 -2.23 -50.04 -12.27
N ARG A 30 -3.08 -50.56 -11.38
CA ARG A 30 -3.31 -49.99 -10.03
C ARG A 30 -2.06 -50.09 -9.15
N GLY A 31 -1.38 -51.23 -9.16
CA GLY A 31 -0.08 -51.39 -8.49
C GLY A 31 0.96 -50.41 -9.03
N LEU A 32 1.08 -50.30 -10.35
CA LEU A 32 1.99 -49.36 -11.01
C LEU A 32 1.63 -47.88 -10.76
N LYS A 33 0.35 -47.55 -10.61
CA LYS A 33 -0.11 -46.20 -10.23
C LYS A 33 0.34 -45.84 -8.81
N GLU A 34 0.21 -46.76 -7.86
CA GLU A 34 0.66 -46.54 -6.48
C GLU A 34 2.19 -46.45 -6.42
N LEU A 35 2.90 -47.28 -7.19
CA LEU A 35 4.36 -47.19 -7.32
C LEU A 35 4.81 -45.87 -7.97
N LYS A 36 4.11 -45.39 -9.01
CA LYS A 36 4.36 -44.07 -9.62
C LYS A 36 4.15 -42.95 -8.60
N LYS A 37 3.12 -43.04 -7.76
CA LYS A 37 2.86 -42.04 -6.70
C LYS A 37 4.01 -41.97 -5.69
N ARG A 38 4.64 -43.11 -5.37
CA ARG A 38 5.75 -43.18 -4.41
C ARG A 38 7.10 -42.83 -5.00
N THR A 39 7.36 -43.23 -6.25
CA THR A 39 8.68 -43.10 -6.90
C THR A 39 8.79 -41.87 -7.81
N GLY A 40 7.68 -41.29 -8.26
CA GLY A 40 7.64 -40.22 -9.26
C GLY A 40 7.95 -40.66 -10.69
N GLN A 41 8.25 -41.95 -10.92
CA GLN A 41 8.67 -42.46 -12.23
C GLN A 41 7.49 -42.87 -13.12
N GLY A 42 7.71 -42.91 -14.43
CA GLY A 42 6.70 -43.32 -15.41
C GLY A 42 6.25 -44.78 -15.24
N ARG A 43 4.97 -45.07 -15.51
CA ARG A 43 4.40 -46.43 -15.38
C ARG A 43 5.11 -47.46 -16.27
N HIS A 44 5.42 -47.10 -17.53
CA HIS A 44 6.16 -47.96 -18.46
C HIS A 44 7.57 -48.26 -17.97
N PHE A 45 8.27 -47.26 -17.42
CA PHE A 45 9.61 -47.45 -16.86
C PHE A 45 9.58 -48.40 -15.66
N LEU A 46 8.65 -48.18 -14.72
CA LEU A 46 8.49 -49.06 -13.56
C LEU A 46 8.14 -50.49 -13.96
N ALA A 47 7.23 -50.67 -14.93
CA ALA A 47 6.88 -51.98 -15.47
C ALA A 47 8.10 -52.66 -16.11
N ALA A 48 8.85 -51.95 -16.95
CA ALA A 48 10.06 -52.47 -17.59
C ALA A 48 11.13 -52.86 -16.57
N VAL A 49 11.33 -52.07 -15.52
CA VAL A 49 12.29 -52.38 -14.44
C VAL A 49 11.86 -53.63 -13.66
N ILE A 50 10.58 -53.74 -13.27
CA ILE A 50 10.08 -54.91 -12.54
C ILE A 50 10.18 -56.17 -13.40
N CYS A 51 9.72 -56.10 -14.65
CA CYS A 51 9.80 -57.23 -15.58
C CYS A 51 11.25 -57.61 -15.90
N GLY A 52 12.13 -56.62 -16.10
CA GLY A 52 13.55 -56.84 -16.36
C GLY A 52 14.26 -57.47 -15.16
N ALA A 53 14.04 -56.96 -13.96
CA ALA A 53 14.60 -57.52 -12.72
C ALA A 53 14.10 -58.95 -12.49
N LEU A 54 12.81 -59.21 -12.70
CA LEU A 54 12.23 -60.54 -12.59
C LEU A 54 12.81 -61.49 -13.64
N ALA A 55 12.94 -61.06 -14.90
CA ALA A 55 13.53 -61.88 -15.97
C ALA A 55 14.99 -62.23 -15.67
N ILE A 56 15.81 -61.27 -15.22
CA ILE A 56 17.20 -61.50 -14.83
C ILE A 56 17.25 -62.49 -13.66
N TYR A 57 16.39 -62.31 -12.65
CA TYR A 57 16.33 -63.22 -11.50
C TYR A 57 15.93 -64.64 -11.91
N LEU A 58 14.96 -64.79 -12.82
CA LEU A 58 14.55 -66.11 -13.31
C LEU A 58 15.63 -66.81 -14.14
N VAL A 59 16.56 -66.04 -14.71
CA VAL A 59 17.69 -66.59 -15.49
C VAL A 59 18.90 -66.90 -14.62
N VAL A 60 19.17 -66.15 -13.56
CA VAL A 60 20.43 -66.27 -12.78
C VAL A 60 20.21 -66.77 -11.35
N GLY A 61 19.00 -66.65 -10.82
CA GLY A 61 18.70 -66.92 -9.41
C GLY A 61 18.68 -68.41 -9.06
N ASP A 62 19.35 -68.75 -7.95
CA ASP A 62 19.42 -70.13 -7.44
C ASP A 62 18.03 -70.70 -7.06
N ASP A 63 17.07 -69.82 -6.73
CA ASP A 63 15.69 -70.16 -6.35
C ASP A 63 14.65 -69.73 -7.42
N ALA A 64 15.06 -69.58 -8.68
CA ALA A 64 14.16 -69.19 -9.78
C ALA A 64 12.91 -70.09 -9.87
N GLN A 65 13.07 -71.39 -9.58
CA GLN A 65 11.98 -72.37 -9.54
C GLN A 65 10.89 -71.99 -8.53
N SER A 66 11.30 -71.75 -7.28
CA SER A 66 10.39 -71.44 -6.18
C SER A 66 9.64 -70.15 -6.48
N VAL A 67 10.35 -69.13 -6.96
CA VAL A 67 9.75 -67.83 -7.30
C VAL A 67 8.77 -67.94 -8.47
N ALA A 68 9.12 -68.66 -9.54
CA ALA A 68 8.21 -68.87 -10.66
C ALA A 68 6.93 -69.61 -10.23
N ASN A 69 7.06 -70.68 -9.44
CA ASN A 69 5.92 -71.45 -8.96
C ASN A 69 5.02 -70.62 -8.02
N ILE A 70 5.61 -69.81 -7.13
CA ILE A 70 4.85 -68.89 -6.27
C ILE A 70 4.05 -67.91 -7.13
N ILE A 71 4.68 -67.26 -8.11
CA ILE A 71 3.99 -66.30 -8.97
C ILE A 71 2.85 -66.97 -9.75
N LEU A 72 3.09 -68.16 -10.30
CA LEU A 72 2.10 -68.93 -11.05
C LEU A 72 0.91 -69.42 -10.21
N VAL A 73 1.07 -69.56 -8.90
CA VAL A 73 -0.03 -69.94 -8.01
C VAL A 73 -0.73 -68.69 -7.46
N THR A 74 0.04 -67.71 -6.97
CA THR A 74 -0.48 -66.53 -6.31
C THR A 74 -1.24 -65.62 -7.27
N VAL A 75 -0.74 -65.38 -8.48
CA VAL A 75 -1.39 -64.45 -9.42
C VAL A 75 -2.80 -64.93 -9.82
N PRO A 76 -3.02 -66.18 -10.27
CA PRO A 76 -4.37 -66.67 -10.57
C PRO A 76 -5.31 -66.71 -9.36
N ILE A 77 -4.79 -67.04 -8.16
CA ILE A 77 -5.57 -67.00 -6.92
C ILE A 77 -6.00 -65.56 -6.60
N LEU A 78 -5.08 -64.61 -6.69
CA LEU A 78 -5.36 -63.19 -6.46
C LEU A 78 -6.44 -62.69 -7.43
N MET A 79 -6.34 -63.07 -8.70
CA MET A 79 -7.35 -62.75 -9.71
C MET A 79 -8.71 -63.38 -9.41
N THR A 80 -8.73 -64.62 -8.92
CA THR A 80 -9.98 -65.35 -8.67
C THR A 80 -10.71 -64.82 -7.43
N TYR A 81 -9.98 -64.51 -6.35
CA TYR A 81 -10.58 -64.18 -5.05
C TYR A 81 -10.57 -62.68 -4.72
N VAL A 82 -9.52 -61.95 -5.09
CA VAL A 82 -9.37 -60.53 -4.73
C VAL A 82 -9.90 -59.61 -5.83
N TYR A 83 -9.77 -60.02 -7.10
CA TYR A 83 -10.20 -59.24 -8.25
C TYR A 83 -11.21 -59.98 -9.14
N PRO A 84 -12.40 -60.37 -8.61
CA PRO A 84 -13.35 -61.21 -9.33
C PRO A 84 -13.89 -60.59 -10.63
N LYS A 85 -13.81 -59.25 -10.77
CA LYS A 85 -14.20 -58.53 -12.00
C LYS A 85 -13.19 -58.70 -13.15
N GLU A 86 -11.96 -59.08 -12.82
CA GLU A 86 -10.88 -59.34 -13.78
C GLU A 86 -10.62 -60.85 -13.94
N LYS A 87 -11.43 -61.70 -13.30
CA LYS A 87 -11.29 -63.16 -13.34
C LYS A 87 -11.27 -63.64 -14.80
N PRO A 88 -10.25 -64.42 -15.23
CA PRO A 88 -10.25 -65.02 -16.55
C PRO A 88 -11.42 -66.01 -16.70
N PRO A 89 -11.91 -66.25 -17.93
CA PRO A 89 -12.91 -67.28 -18.20
C PRO A 89 -12.55 -68.63 -17.56
N GLU A 90 -13.55 -69.34 -17.04
CA GLU A 90 -13.32 -70.58 -16.28
C GLU A 90 -12.61 -71.65 -17.10
N ASP A 91 -12.92 -71.75 -18.40
CA ASP A 91 -12.26 -72.66 -19.34
C ASP A 91 -10.75 -72.39 -19.46
N GLN A 92 -10.35 -71.11 -19.52
CA GLN A 92 -8.94 -70.72 -19.59
C GLN A 92 -8.21 -71.00 -18.29
N LEU A 93 -8.88 -70.76 -17.16
CA LEU A 93 -8.32 -71.05 -15.85
C LEU A 93 -8.13 -72.56 -15.64
N LEU A 94 -9.09 -73.39 -16.07
CA LEU A 94 -8.98 -74.85 -16.02
C LEU A 94 -7.82 -75.34 -16.90
N PHE A 95 -7.74 -74.85 -18.15
CA PHE A 95 -6.64 -75.18 -19.04
C PHE A 95 -5.28 -74.77 -18.47
N TYR A 96 -5.20 -73.58 -17.87
CA TYR A 96 -4.02 -73.10 -17.19
C TYR A 96 -3.57 -74.02 -16.05
N TRP A 97 -4.49 -74.45 -15.17
CA TRP A 97 -4.16 -75.34 -14.06
C TRP A 97 -3.68 -76.71 -14.53
N ILE A 98 -4.29 -77.26 -15.59
CA ILE A 98 -3.85 -78.52 -16.19
C ILE A 98 -2.43 -78.37 -16.75
N MET A 99 -2.16 -77.33 -17.52
CA MET A 99 -0.83 -77.07 -18.08
C MET A 99 0.22 -76.80 -17.00
N PHE A 100 -0.14 -76.05 -15.96
CA PHE A 100 0.73 -75.79 -14.81
C PHE A 100 1.06 -77.08 -14.05
N ALA A 101 0.07 -77.94 -13.81
CA ALA A 101 0.27 -79.24 -13.16
C ALA A 101 1.15 -80.16 -14.00
N LEU A 102 0.95 -80.21 -15.33
CA LEU A 102 1.78 -80.98 -16.25
C LEU A 102 3.22 -80.48 -16.28
N LEU A 103 3.43 -79.16 -16.40
CA LEU A 103 4.78 -78.57 -16.37
C LEU A 103 5.47 -78.87 -15.04
N SER A 104 4.76 -78.70 -13.92
CA SER A 104 5.31 -78.97 -12.58
C SER A 104 5.60 -80.46 -12.37
N ALA A 105 4.75 -81.36 -12.88
CA ALA A 105 4.98 -82.80 -12.84
C ALA A 105 6.15 -83.23 -13.74
N TRP A 106 6.34 -82.56 -14.88
CA TRP A 106 7.50 -82.80 -15.74
C TRP A 106 8.81 -82.40 -15.05
N GLU A 107 8.77 -81.36 -14.22
CA GLU A 107 9.90 -80.94 -13.40
C GLU A 107 10.22 -81.92 -12.25
N THR A 108 9.20 -82.58 -11.69
CA THR A 108 9.39 -83.58 -10.63
C THR A 108 9.83 -84.95 -11.15
N THR A 109 9.43 -85.32 -12.37
CA THR A 109 9.69 -86.65 -12.98
C THR A 109 11.07 -86.80 -13.63
N GLY A 110 11.85 -85.73 -13.79
CA GLY A 110 13.24 -85.84 -14.22
C GLY A 110 14.09 -86.63 -13.21
N SER A 111 14.79 -87.66 -13.67
CA SER A 111 15.71 -88.47 -12.85
C SER A 111 16.66 -87.58 -12.06
N ASP A 112 16.89 -87.87 -10.77
CA ASP A 112 17.79 -87.09 -9.90
C ASP A 112 19.22 -86.96 -10.48
N GLU A 113 19.62 -87.88 -11.36
CA GLU A 113 20.88 -87.80 -12.10
C GLU A 113 20.89 -86.72 -13.18
N ASP A 114 19.80 -86.56 -13.94
CA ASP A 114 19.62 -85.48 -14.90
C ASP A 114 19.49 -84.13 -14.18
N ARG A 115 18.84 -84.10 -13.02
CA ARG A 115 18.72 -82.90 -12.17
C ARG A 115 20.08 -82.41 -11.67
N ARG A 116 21.04 -83.31 -11.38
CA ARG A 116 22.42 -82.93 -11.04
C ARG A 116 23.25 -82.53 -12.25
N ARG A 117 23.10 -83.19 -13.39
CA ARG A 117 23.90 -82.94 -14.61
C ARG A 117 23.45 -81.67 -15.35
N ASN A 118 22.16 -81.35 -15.33
CA ASN A 118 21.60 -80.15 -15.96
C ASN A 118 21.63 -78.88 -15.08
N LYS A 119 22.05 -78.98 -13.81
CA LYS A 119 22.14 -77.84 -12.87
C LYS A 119 23.01 -76.67 -13.37
N HIS A 120 23.84 -76.87 -14.39
CA HIS A 120 24.73 -75.83 -14.93
C HIS A 120 24.49 -75.43 -16.39
N ASN A 121 23.66 -76.13 -17.17
CA ASN A 121 23.54 -75.79 -18.60
C ASN A 121 22.17 -76.03 -19.26
N SER A 122 21.17 -76.51 -18.53
CA SER A 122 19.83 -76.70 -19.10
C SER A 122 18.79 -76.27 -18.07
N GLY A 123 18.09 -75.17 -18.36
CA GLY A 123 16.84 -74.88 -17.64
C GLY A 123 16.43 -73.42 -17.50
N ASN A 124 17.30 -72.44 -17.72
CA ASN A 124 16.92 -71.05 -17.39
C ASN A 124 15.80 -70.51 -18.30
N GLY A 125 15.71 -71.00 -19.55
CA GLY A 125 14.60 -70.69 -20.45
C GLY A 125 13.28 -71.39 -20.10
N TYR A 126 13.30 -72.47 -19.32
CA TYR A 126 12.09 -73.20 -18.94
C TYR A 126 11.21 -72.36 -17.99
N TYR A 127 11.82 -71.59 -17.08
CA TYR A 127 11.06 -70.67 -16.23
C TYR A 127 10.44 -69.51 -17.04
N LEU A 128 11.06 -69.10 -18.14
CA LEU A 128 10.45 -68.16 -19.08
C LEU A 128 9.24 -68.77 -19.79
N LEU A 129 9.28 -70.06 -20.15
CA LEU A 129 8.12 -70.76 -20.71
C LEU A 129 6.96 -70.86 -19.69
N LYS A 130 7.29 -71.11 -18.42
CA LYS A 130 6.35 -71.05 -17.29
C LYS A 130 5.71 -69.65 -17.16
N MET A 131 6.50 -68.59 -17.25
CA MET A 131 5.98 -67.21 -17.26
C MET A 131 5.16 -66.90 -18.52
N ALA A 132 5.53 -67.48 -19.67
CA ALA A 132 4.74 -67.36 -20.89
C ALA A 132 3.34 -67.97 -20.73
N LEU A 133 3.22 -69.11 -20.02
CA LEU A 133 1.92 -69.69 -19.68
C LEU A 133 1.06 -68.73 -18.85
N LEU A 134 1.66 -67.99 -17.91
CA LEU A 134 0.95 -66.95 -17.16
C LEU A 134 0.48 -65.80 -18.07
N THR A 135 1.32 -65.34 -18.99
CA THR A 135 0.91 -64.29 -19.94
C THR A 135 -0.21 -64.74 -20.86
N LEU A 136 -0.27 -66.04 -21.21
CA LEU A 136 -1.38 -66.61 -21.99
C LEU A 136 -2.70 -66.63 -21.22
N LEU A 137 -2.68 -66.71 -19.88
CA LEU A 137 -3.88 -66.55 -19.05
C LEU A 137 -4.48 -65.14 -19.17
N PHE A 138 -3.64 -64.13 -19.40
CA PHE A 138 -4.05 -62.73 -19.58
C PHE A 138 -4.33 -62.36 -21.04
N ALA A 139 -3.93 -63.21 -21.98
CA ALA A 139 -4.29 -63.05 -23.38
C ALA A 139 -5.80 -63.25 -23.51
N ARG A 140 -6.57 -62.16 -23.45
CA ARG A 140 -7.99 -62.16 -23.82
C ARG A 140 -8.10 -62.85 -25.16
N LYS A 141 -9.07 -63.77 -25.26
CA LYS A 141 -9.40 -64.48 -26.50
C LYS A 141 -9.41 -63.41 -27.61
N PRO A 142 -8.54 -63.49 -28.63
CA PRO A 142 -8.56 -62.52 -29.71
C PRO A 142 -10.00 -62.50 -30.20
N ARG A 143 -10.63 -61.32 -30.19
CA ARG A 143 -11.98 -61.20 -30.74
C ARG A 143 -11.93 -61.85 -32.11
N PRO A 144 -12.87 -62.74 -32.46
CA PRO A 144 -12.93 -63.23 -33.83
C PRO A 144 -12.89 -61.99 -34.74
N PRO A 145 -12.11 -62.02 -35.83
CA PRO A 145 -12.01 -60.88 -36.72
C PRO A 145 -13.43 -60.47 -37.07
N LEU A 146 -13.83 -59.24 -36.70
CA LEU A 146 -15.16 -58.73 -36.97
C LEU A 146 -15.41 -58.90 -38.46
N SER A 147 -16.60 -59.37 -38.80
CA SER A 147 -16.98 -59.44 -40.22
C SER A 147 -16.89 -58.03 -40.83
N ALA A 148 -16.50 -57.91 -42.09
CA ALA A 148 -16.33 -56.61 -42.75
C ALA A 148 -17.58 -55.70 -42.59
N ALA A 149 -18.77 -56.31 -42.55
CA ALA A 149 -20.04 -55.62 -42.32
C ALA A 149 -20.17 -55.00 -40.91
N GLU A 150 -19.67 -55.66 -39.86
CA GLU A 150 -19.69 -55.12 -38.49
C GLU A 150 -18.67 -53.99 -38.32
N LEU A 151 -17.53 -54.08 -39.02
CA LEU A 151 -16.51 -53.03 -39.02
C LEU A 151 -17.04 -51.75 -39.69
N GLU A 152 -17.77 -51.87 -40.80
CA GLU A 152 -18.42 -50.74 -41.46
C GLU A 152 -19.52 -50.12 -40.60
N ALA A 153 -20.32 -50.94 -39.91
CA ALA A 153 -21.37 -50.45 -39.02
C ALA A 153 -20.80 -49.68 -37.80
N LEU A 154 -19.67 -50.13 -37.25
CA LEU A 154 -18.96 -49.42 -36.18
C LEU A 154 -18.40 -48.09 -36.68
N ARG A 155 -17.75 -48.10 -37.85
CA ARG A 155 -17.18 -46.89 -38.45
C ARG A 155 -18.25 -45.83 -38.74
N GLN A 156 -19.45 -46.24 -39.16
CA GLN A 156 -20.56 -45.30 -39.34
C GLN A 156 -21.11 -44.74 -38.02
N LYS A 157 -21.08 -45.51 -36.93
CA LYS A 157 -21.47 -45.01 -35.60
C LYS A 157 -20.44 -44.01 -35.08
N GLU A 158 -19.16 -44.33 -35.18
CA GLU A 158 -18.06 -43.44 -34.79
C GLU A 158 -18.12 -42.11 -35.54
N LEU A 159 -18.39 -42.12 -36.86
CA LEU A 159 -18.53 -40.88 -37.63
C LEU A 159 -19.72 -40.03 -37.18
N LYS A 160 -20.85 -40.65 -36.79
CA LYS A 160 -22.02 -39.92 -36.27
C LYS A 160 -21.76 -39.33 -34.89
N GLU A 161 -21.13 -40.10 -34.01
CA GLU A 161 -20.73 -39.63 -32.68
C GLU A 161 -19.72 -38.47 -32.79
N GLU A 162 -18.72 -38.59 -33.68
CA GLU A 162 -17.74 -37.51 -33.92
C GLU A 162 -18.41 -36.24 -34.48
N GLU A 163 -19.39 -36.38 -35.37
CA GLU A 163 -20.14 -35.24 -35.92
C GLU A 163 -20.99 -34.55 -34.82
N GLU A 164 -21.62 -35.32 -33.93
CA GLU A 164 -22.36 -34.78 -32.79
C GLU A 164 -21.44 -34.08 -31.78
N GLU A 165 -20.29 -34.67 -31.47
CA GLU A 165 -19.27 -34.06 -30.60
C GLU A 165 -18.76 -32.75 -31.20
N ARG A 166 -18.48 -32.70 -32.51
CA ARG A 166 -18.07 -31.46 -33.21
C ARG A 166 -19.14 -30.39 -33.11
N LYS A 167 -20.42 -30.74 -33.29
CA LYS A 167 -21.55 -29.79 -33.14
C LYS A 167 -21.68 -29.30 -31.70
N GLN A 168 -21.49 -30.17 -30.71
CA GLN A 168 -21.54 -29.79 -29.30
C GLN A 168 -20.39 -28.87 -28.93
N LEU A 169 -19.17 -29.16 -29.37
CA LEU A 169 -18.00 -28.32 -29.16
C LEU A 169 -18.16 -26.95 -29.81
N GLN A 170 -18.74 -26.91 -31.02
CA GLN A 170 -19.03 -25.65 -31.71
C GLN A 170 -20.03 -24.80 -30.92
N ARG A 171 -21.11 -25.39 -30.40
CA ARG A 171 -22.08 -24.68 -29.53
C ARG A 171 -21.44 -24.15 -28.26
N GLN A 172 -20.57 -24.93 -27.62
CA GLN A 172 -19.83 -24.49 -26.42
C GLN A 172 -18.90 -23.32 -26.74
N ARG A 173 -18.23 -23.36 -27.89
CA ARG A 173 -17.35 -22.27 -28.34
C ARG A 173 -18.15 -20.99 -28.60
N GLU A 174 -19.28 -21.08 -29.29
CA GLU A 174 -20.17 -19.95 -29.54
C GLU A 174 -20.74 -19.37 -28.24
N GLU A 175 -21.10 -20.21 -27.27
CA GLU A 175 -21.55 -19.77 -25.94
C GLU A 175 -20.44 -19.06 -25.16
N MET A 176 -19.21 -19.58 -25.21
CA MET A 176 -18.04 -18.96 -24.60
C MET A 176 -17.72 -17.60 -25.24
N GLU A 177 -17.76 -17.51 -26.57
CA GLU A 177 -17.57 -16.26 -27.28
C GLU A 177 -18.67 -15.24 -26.95
N ARG A 178 -19.93 -15.68 -26.84
CA ARG A 178 -21.05 -14.84 -26.39
C ARG A 178 -20.83 -14.31 -24.97
N LYS A 179 -20.45 -15.18 -24.03
CA LYS A 179 -20.13 -14.77 -22.64
C LYS A 179 -18.95 -13.79 -22.60
N GLN A 180 -17.94 -13.98 -23.45
CA GLN A 180 -16.82 -13.04 -23.54
C GLN A 180 -17.26 -11.67 -24.07
N ARG A 181 -18.13 -11.61 -25.10
CA ARG A 181 -18.70 -10.35 -25.60
C ARG A 181 -19.53 -9.65 -24.54
N GLU A 182 -20.43 -10.37 -23.87
CA GLU A 182 -21.24 -9.82 -22.77
C GLU A 182 -20.35 -9.28 -21.63
N LEU A 183 -19.28 -9.99 -21.27
CA LEU A 183 -18.33 -9.53 -20.26
C LEU A 183 -17.60 -8.25 -20.70
N MET A 184 -17.19 -8.16 -21.97
CA MET A 184 -16.54 -6.97 -22.53
C MET A 184 -17.48 -5.77 -22.55
N GLU A 185 -18.76 -5.96 -22.89
CA GLU A 185 -19.77 -4.90 -22.82
C GLU A 185 -20.02 -4.42 -21.39
N VAL A 186 -20.12 -5.34 -20.43
CA VAL A 186 -20.27 -4.98 -19.01
C VAL A 186 -19.05 -4.22 -18.49
N LYS A 187 -17.83 -4.63 -18.87
CA LYS A 187 -16.59 -3.91 -18.54
C LYS A 187 -16.61 -2.49 -19.11
N LYS A 188 -16.99 -2.35 -20.39
CA LYS A 188 -17.09 -1.05 -21.06
C LYS A 188 -18.10 -0.13 -20.36
N ARG A 189 -19.30 -0.63 -20.01
CA ARG A 189 -20.30 0.14 -19.26
C ARG A 189 -19.78 0.59 -17.90
N ARG A 190 -19.08 -0.29 -17.17
CA ARG A 190 -18.46 0.05 -15.87
C ARG A 190 -17.34 1.09 -16.02
N GLU A 191 -16.57 1.05 -17.09
CA GLU A 191 -15.56 2.07 -17.37
C GLU A 191 -16.20 3.42 -17.71
N GLU A 192 -17.24 3.45 -18.53
CA GLU A 192 -18.01 4.66 -18.84
C GLU A 192 -18.65 5.26 -17.58
N GLU A 193 -19.21 4.44 -16.69
CA GLU A 193 -19.73 4.88 -15.38
C GLU A 193 -18.63 5.44 -14.47
N ARG A 194 -17.47 4.78 -14.41
CA ARG A 194 -16.30 5.28 -13.66
C ARG A 194 -15.80 6.60 -14.22
N GLU A 195 -15.81 6.77 -15.54
CA GLU A 195 -15.40 8.03 -16.17
C GLU A 195 -16.40 9.15 -15.88
N LYS A 196 -17.72 8.86 -15.93
CA LYS A 196 -18.76 9.81 -15.51
C LYS A 196 -18.57 10.24 -14.05
N LEU A 197 -18.37 9.27 -13.15
CA LEU A 197 -18.12 9.54 -11.73
C LEU A 197 -16.83 10.36 -11.52
N ARG A 198 -15.77 10.08 -12.29
CA ARG A 198 -14.53 10.87 -12.24
C ARG A 198 -14.76 12.32 -12.68
N LYS A 199 -15.52 12.54 -13.76
CA LYS A 199 -15.86 13.89 -14.25
C LYS A 199 -16.73 14.64 -13.24
N GLU A 200 -17.71 13.97 -12.64
CA GLU A 200 -18.58 14.54 -11.60
C GLU A 200 -17.77 14.96 -10.36
N LYS A 201 -16.93 14.07 -9.82
CA LYS A 201 -16.03 14.42 -8.70
C LYS A 201 -15.06 15.56 -9.02
N LEU A 202 -14.65 15.69 -10.28
CA LEU A 202 -13.79 16.80 -10.71
C LEU A 202 -14.55 18.13 -10.69
N ARG A 203 -15.81 18.13 -11.13
CA ARG A 203 -16.72 19.29 -11.03
C ARG A 203 -16.97 19.67 -9.59
N GLU A 204 -17.29 18.71 -8.72
CA GLU A 204 -17.45 18.96 -7.27
C GLU A 204 -16.20 19.57 -6.64
N ARG A 205 -15.01 19.08 -7.01
CA ARG A 205 -13.73 19.64 -6.54
C ARG A 205 -13.50 21.06 -7.05
N GLU A 206 -13.82 21.36 -8.30
CA GLU A 206 -13.74 22.71 -8.84
C GLU A 206 -14.73 23.66 -8.17
N GLU A 207 -15.96 23.21 -7.90
CA GLU A 207 -16.97 24.00 -7.19
C GLU A 207 -16.55 24.25 -5.74
N ALA A 208 -16.03 23.23 -5.05
CA ALA A 208 -15.48 23.38 -3.70
C ALA A 208 -14.28 24.33 -3.68
N ARG A 209 -13.40 24.28 -4.69
CA ARG A 209 -12.28 25.22 -4.83
C ARG A 209 -12.79 26.65 -5.04
N LYS A 210 -13.77 26.86 -5.92
CA LYS A 210 -14.40 28.18 -6.12
C LYS A 210 -15.07 28.70 -4.85
N MET A 211 -15.70 27.83 -4.06
CA MET A 211 -16.30 28.20 -2.79
C MET A 211 -15.25 28.62 -1.77
N ARG A 212 -14.12 27.89 -1.68
CA ARG A 212 -12.98 28.29 -0.84
C ARG A 212 -12.38 29.62 -1.27
N GLU A 213 -12.15 29.82 -2.56
CA GLU A 213 -11.65 31.10 -3.09
C GLU A 213 -12.61 32.27 -2.82
N ARG A 214 -13.93 32.02 -2.73
CA ARG A 214 -14.90 33.04 -2.30
C ARG A 214 -14.80 33.32 -0.80
N MET A 215 -14.72 32.28 0.03
CA MET A 215 -14.58 32.46 1.49
C MET A 215 -13.27 33.16 1.83
N GLU A 216 -12.15 32.81 1.20
CA GLU A 216 -10.85 33.48 1.40
C GLU A 216 -10.92 34.96 1.01
N LYS A 217 -11.61 35.30 -0.09
CA LYS A 217 -11.83 36.70 -0.48
C LYS A 217 -12.73 37.45 0.51
N GLU A 218 -13.79 36.81 1.00
CA GLU A 218 -14.67 37.41 2.02
C GLU A 218 -13.91 37.63 3.34
N GLU A 219 -13.06 36.68 3.76
CA GLU A 219 -12.19 36.80 4.92
C GLU A 219 -11.14 37.91 4.74
N GLU A 220 -10.52 38.00 3.56
CA GLU A 220 -9.55 39.06 3.24
C GLU A 220 -10.22 40.44 3.21
N GLU A 221 -11.42 40.56 2.64
CA GLU A 221 -12.21 41.79 2.67
C GLU A 221 -12.65 42.17 4.10
N GLU A 222 -13.04 41.20 4.92
CA GLU A 222 -13.40 41.43 6.33
C GLU A 222 -12.17 41.87 7.14
N PHE A 223 -11.01 41.25 6.88
CA PHE A 223 -9.74 41.64 7.49
C PHE A 223 -9.37 43.08 7.14
N LEU A 224 -9.43 43.44 5.85
CA LEU A 224 -9.16 44.81 5.39
C LEU A 224 -10.15 45.84 5.97
N ARG A 225 -11.43 45.47 6.15
CA ARG A 225 -12.42 46.33 6.82
C ARG A 225 -12.04 46.57 8.27
N LYS A 226 -11.68 45.52 9.02
CA LYS A 226 -11.26 45.63 10.42
C LYS A 226 -9.97 46.45 10.57
N GLU A 227 -9.00 46.24 9.69
CA GLU A 227 -7.75 47.02 9.68
C GLU A 227 -8.02 48.50 9.39
N LYS A 228 -8.91 48.81 8.43
CA LYS A 228 -9.33 50.18 8.15
C LYS A 228 -10.09 50.81 9.32
N GLU A 229 -10.99 50.07 9.98
CA GLU A 229 -11.69 50.55 11.18
C GLU A 229 -10.72 50.83 12.33
N GLN A 230 -9.72 49.97 12.55
CA GLN A 230 -8.67 50.21 13.55
C GLN A 230 -7.84 51.46 13.23
N MET A 231 -7.45 51.64 11.97
CA MET A 231 -6.73 52.84 11.53
C MET A 231 -7.56 54.12 11.72
N GLU A 232 -8.86 54.09 11.39
CA GLU A 232 -9.77 55.22 11.62
C GLU A 232 -9.98 55.49 13.12
N GLU A 233 -10.03 54.45 13.96
CA GLU A 233 -10.14 54.59 15.42
C GLU A 233 -8.87 55.20 16.03
N GLU A 234 -7.69 54.72 15.62
CA GLU A 234 -6.40 55.29 16.02
C GLU A 234 -6.27 56.75 15.58
N GLU A 235 -6.72 57.10 14.37
CA GLU A 235 -6.72 58.47 13.87
C GLU A 235 -7.63 59.37 14.71
N ARG A 236 -8.85 58.91 15.06
CA ARG A 236 -9.76 59.63 15.96
C ARG A 236 -9.15 59.81 17.35
N GLU A 237 -8.47 58.79 17.88
CA GLU A 237 -7.81 58.87 19.19
C GLU A 237 -6.63 59.86 19.16
N LEU A 238 -5.83 59.84 18.09
CA LEU A 238 -4.76 60.81 17.88
C LEU A 238 -5.30 62.23 17.74
N GLU A 239 -6.41 62.43 17.05
CA GLU A 239 -7.06 63.73 16.92
C GLU A 239 -7.60 64.23 18.26
N GLN A 240 -8.22 63.35 19.06
CA GLN A 240 -8.63 63.68 20.43
C GLN A 240 -7.43 64.06 21.30
N ARG A 241 -6.34 63.29 21.26
CA ARG A 241 -5.09 63.61 21.97
C ARG A 241 -4.49 64.94 21.52
N ARG A 242 -4.58 65.30 20.23
CA ARG A 242 -4.18 66.63 19.72
C ARG A 242 -5.05 67.74 20.32
N LYS A 243 -6.38 67.59 20.27
CA LYS A 243 -7.32 68.55 20.86
C LYS A 243 -7.11 68.72 22.38
N GLU A 244 -6.84 67.64 23.10
CA GLU A 244 -6.52 67.70 24.52
C GLU A 244 -5.20 68.42 24.79
N ARG A 245 -4.16 68.17 24.00
CA ARG A 245 -2.87 68.89 24.12
C ARG A 245 -3.05 70.38 23.85
N GLU A 246 -3.78 70.74 22.81
CA GLU A 246 -4.10 72.14 22.50
C GLU A 246 -4.90 72.80 23.62
N ASN A 247 -5.89 72.11 24.19
CA ASN A 247 -6.68 72.62 25.31
C ASN A 247 -5.83 72.78 26.58
N ARG A 248 -4.94 71.82 26.87
CA ARG A 248 -3.97 71.92 27.98
C ARG A 248 -3.00 73.09 27.77
N GLU A 249 -2.53 73.32 26.54
CA GLU A 249 -1.69 74.47 26.22
C GLU A 249 -2.44 75.78 26.33
N ALA A 250 -3.69 75.85 25.85
CA ALA A 250 -4.54 77.02 25.98
C ALA A 250 -4.78 77.38 27.46
N ARG A 251 -5.07 76.39 28.31
CA ARG A 251 -5.18 76.58 29.77
C ARG A 251 -3.87 77.08 30.39
N ARG A 252 -2.72 76.55 29.95
CA ARG A 252 -1.40 77.02 30.41
C ARG A 252 -1.13 78.47 29.95
N ARG A 253 -1.52 78.84 28.74
CA ARG A 253 -1.40 80.22 28.21
C ARG A 253 -2.30 81.18 28.99
N ALA A 254 -3.57 80.82 29.22
CA ALA A 254 -4.50 81.61 30.03
C ALA A 254 -3.97 81.81 31.46
N LYS A 255 -3.47 80.76 32.11
CA LYS A 255 -2.89 80.85 33.46
C LYS A 255 -1.64 81.74 33.50
N ARG A 256 -0.81 81.72 32.44
CA ARG A 256 0.35 82.63 32.31
C ARG A 256 -0.07 84.08 32.11
N GLU A 257 -1.12 84.34 31.34
CA GLU A 257 -1.67 85.69 31.16
C GLU A 257 -2.32 86.23 32.42
N GLU A 258 -3.06 85.39 33.14
CA GLU A 258 -3.65 85.74 34.43
C GLU A 258 -2.57 86.09 35.46
N LEU A 259 -1.51 85.27 35.53
CA LEU A 259 -0.35 85.56 36.38
C LEU A 259 0.37 86.85 35.97
N ARG A 260 0.46 87.15 34.67
CA ARG A 260 1.00 88.44 34.17
C ARG A 260 0.13 89.61 34.61
N LYS A 261 -1.20 89.50 34.52
CA LYS A 261 -2.14 90.53 34.98
C LYS A 261 -2.04 90.75 36.49
N GLN A 262 -1.93 89.68 37.28
CA GLN A 262 -1.72 89.75 38.73
C GLN A 262 -0.41 90.48 39.07
N ARG A 263 0.70 90.13 38.40
CA ARG A 263 1.99 90.81 38.59
C ARG A 263 1.96 92.28 38.20
N LEU A 264 1.27 92.62 37.10
CA LEU A 264 1.08 94.02 36.70
C LEU A 264 0.28 94.81 37.73
N HIS A 265 -0.81 94.22 38.23
CA HIS A 265 -1.61 94.85 39.28
C HIS A 265 -0.82 95.02 40.58
N GLU A 266 0.00 94.03 40.96
CA GLU A 266 0.89 94.13 42.13
C GLU A 266 1.94 95.23 41.94
N LEU A 267 2.52 95.36 40.74
CA LEU A 267 3.45 96.44 40.41
C LEU A 267 2.77 97.82 40.43
N GLU A 268 1.54 97.93 39.96
CA GLU A 268 0.74 99.17 40.06
C GLU A 268 0.43 99.53 41.51
N GLN A 269 0.08 98.55 42.35
CA GLN A 269 -0.13 98.77 43.79
C GLN A 269 1.16 99.20 44.49
N ARG A 270 2.31 98.62 44.12
CA ARG A 270 3.62 99.04 44.65
C ARG A 270 3.97 100.47 44.23
N ARG A 271 3.80 100.81 42.95
CA ARG A 271 4.02 102.19 42.46
C ARG A 271 3.06 103.20 43.10
N ALA A 272 1.80 102.82 43.34
CA ALA A 272 0.84 103.67 44.01
C ALA A 272 1.24 103.92 45.47
N LYS A 273 1.75 102.90 46.17
CA LYS A 273 2.29 103.04 47.53
C LYS A 273 3.56 103.88 47.56
N GLU A 274 4.49 103.66 46.63
CA GLU A 274 5.72 104.46 46.49
C GLU A 274 5.38 105.94 46.22
N LEU A 275 4.41 106.23 45.35
CA LEU A 275 3.93 107.60 45.10
C LEU A 275 3.20 108.21 46.31
N GLU A 276 2.48 107.41 47.10
CA GLU A 276 1.85 107.88 48.33
C GLU A 276 2.91 108.16 49.42
N GLU A 277 3.95 107.35 49.48
CA GLU A 277 5.10 107.50 50.38
C GLU A 277 5.94 108.72 49.99
N GLU A 278 6.24 108.93 48.70
CA GLU A 278 6.87 110.15 48.19
C GLU A 278 6.04 111.41 48.49
N ARG A 279 4.70 111.34 48.36
CA ARG A 279 3.82 112.45 48.76
C ARG A 279 3.86 112.73 50.25
N ARG A 280 3.93 111.68 51.09
CA ARG A 280 4.07 111.83 52.54
C ARG A 280 5.43 112.41 52.91
N GLU A 281 6.50 111.97 52.28
CA GLU A 281 7.85 112.51 52.47
C GLU A 281 7.97 113.97 51.96
N GLU A 282 7.31 114.32 50.86
CA GLU A 282 7.27 115.70 50.35
C GLU A 282 6.40 116.61 51.24
N GLU A 283 5.31 116.08 51.80
CA GLU A 283 4.47 116.79 52.77
C GLU A 283 5.17 116.95 54.13
N GLU A 284 5.94 115.95 54.58
CA GLU A 284 6.79 116.05 55.77
C GLU A 284 7.93 117.05 55.56
N ARG A 285 8.61 117.06 54.41
CA ARG A 285 9.63 118.09 54.11
C ARG A 285 9.06 119.50 54.03
N ARG A 286 7.80 119.67 53.63
CA ARG A 286 7.10 120.97 53.69
C ARG A 286 6.72 121.37 55.12
N LYS A 287 6.32 120.40 55.96
CA LYS A 287 6.02 120.63 57.38
C LYS A 287 7.29 120.94 58.18
N GLU A 288 8.39 120.25 57.92
CA GLU A 288 9.69 120.53 58.55
C GLU A 288 10.24 121.92 58.13
N GLN A 289 10.01 122.35 56.88
CA GLN A 289 10.37 123.71 56.42
C GLN A 289 9.43 124.84 56.91
N GLU A 290 8.24 124.51 57.41
CA GLU A 290 7.31 125.43 58.08
C GLU A 290 7.50 125.42 59.61
N GLU A 291 7.79 124.28 60.23
CA GLU A 291 8.12 124.14 61.67
C GLU A 291 9.48 124.77 62.00
N GLU A 292 10.51 124.64 61.15
CA GLU A 292 11.81 125.30 61.35
C GLU A 292 11.74 126.84 61.23
N LYS A 293 10.64 127.40 60.68
CA LYS A 293 10.35 128.85 60.64
C LYS A 293 9.43 129.33 61.76
N LEU A 294 8.75 128.43 62.46
CA LEU A 294 7.82 128.73 63.57
C LEU A 294 8.44 128.43 64.94
N GLU A 295 9.39 127.48 65.04
CA GLU A 295 10.11 127.14 66.27
C GLU A 295 11.20 128.16 66.66
N GLU A 296 11.64 129.04 65.75
CA GLU A 296 12.51 130.19 66.08
C GLU A 296 11.73 131.39 66.71
N GLU A 297 10.39 131.39 66.66
CA GLU A 297 9.55 132.51 67.15
C GLU A 297 8.69 132.16 68.39
N GLU A 298 8.43 130.87 68.69
CA GLU A 298 7.58 130.43 69.83
C GLU A 298 8.34 129.95 71.09
N GLU A 299 9.67 129.82 71.08
CA GLU A 299 10.45 129.35 72.25
C GLU A 299 10.69 130.43 73.34
N LYS A 300 9.90 131.52 73.35
CA LYS A 300 9.96 132.57 74.40
C LYS A 300 8.65 132.94 75.08
N LYS A 301 7.52 132.33 74.74
CA LYS A 301 6.24 132.68 75.41
C LYS A 301 5.34 131.47 75.60
N LYS A 302 5.28 131.04 76.87
CA LYS A 302 4.15 130.34 77.53
C LYS A 302 4.35 128.85 77.82
N ASP A 303 5.45 128.61 78.53
CA ASP A 303 5.57 127.68 79.66
C ASP A 303 4.58 127.99 80.82
N LYS A 304 3.28 128.12 80.52
CA LYS A 304 2.21 128.26 81.51
C LYS A 304 0.86 128.14 80.80
N GLU A 305 0.06 127.19 81.25
CA GLU A 305 -1.33 126.88 80.85
C GLU A 305 -1.47 125.79 79.78
N ALA A 306 -2.43 124.88 79.98
CA ALA A 306 -2.74 123.70 79.17
C ALA A 306 -1.88 122.43 79.40
N ARG A 307 -1.17 122.40 80.55
CA ARG A 307 -1.46 121.36 81.56
C ARG A 307 -3.00 121.25 81.65
N GLU A 308 -3.58 120.14 81.21
CA GLU A 308 -4.61 119.36 81.94
C GLU A 308 -5.50 118.44 81.08
N GLN A 309 -5.63 118.60 79.76
CA GLN A 309 -6.68 117.84 79.05
C GLN A 309 -6.26 116.56 78.30
N ARG A 310 -4.97 116.28 78.08
CA ARG A 310 -4.56 115.09 77.28
C ARG A 310 -4.13 113.87 78.09
N LYS A 311 -4.20 113.91 79.43
CA LYS A 311 -3.86 112.76 80.29
C LYS A 311 -5.04 111.83 80.63
N LEU A 312 -6.30 112.24 80.40
CA LEU A 312 -7.50 111.45 80.76
C LEU A 312 -8.01 110.52 79.65
N GLU A 313 -7.64 110.73 78.38
CA GLU A 313 -8.06 109.86 77.26
C GLU A 313 -7.22 108.57 77.15
N ARG A 314 -6.05 108.54 77.79
CA ARG A 314 -5.07 107.45 77.68
C ARG A 314 -5.38 106.23 78.57
N GLN A 315 -6.37 106.31 79.46
CA GLN A 315 -6.75 105.21 80.36
C GLN A 315 -7.98 104.38 79.91
N LYS A 316 -8.82 104.86 78.99
CA LYS A 316 -9.98 104.08 78.50
C LYS A 316 -9.68 103.15 77.31
N ARG A 317 -8.56 103.36 76.58
CA ARG A 317 -8.17 102.54 75.41
C ARG A 317 -7.31 101.31 75.70
N LYS A 318 -6.89 101.08 76.96
CA LYS A 318 -6.02 99.93 77.30
C LYS A 318 -6.76 98.67 77.76
N GLU A 319 -8.00 98.75 78.25
CA GLU A 319 -8.74 97.57 78.71
C GLU A 319 -9.62 96.92 77.63
N GLU A 320 -10.05 97.66 76.60
CA GLU A 320 -10.90 97.13 75.52
C GLU A 320 -10.10 96.29 74.50
N ARG A 321 -8.82 96.59 74.34
CA ARG A 321 -7.94 95.93 73.35
C ARG A 321 -7.37 94.58 73.79
N GLU A 322 -7.50 94.23 75.08
CA GLU A 322 -7.00 92.96 75.63
C GLU A 322 -8.08 91.87 75.71
N ARG A 323 -9.36 92.23 75.77
CA ARG A 323 -10.48 91.26 75.75
C ARG A 323 -10.75 90.72 74.34
N ALA A 324 -10.59 91.54 73.30
CA ALA A 324 -10.80 91.12 71.91
C ALA A 324 -9.74 90.12 71.38
N ARG A 325 -8.49 90.19 71.85
CA ARG A 325 -7.41 89.29 71.38
C ARG A 325 -7.47 87.86 71.92
N LYS A 326 -8.08 87.65 73.10
CA LYS A 326 -8.15 86.32 73.74
C LYS A 326 -9.36 85.49 73.28
N GLU A 327 -10.36 86.08 72.63
CA GLU A 327 -11.54 85.39 72.12
C GLU A 327 -11.38 84.93 70.66
N GLU A 328 -10.65 85.69 69.83
CA GLU A 328 -10.40 85.33 68.42
C GLU A 328 -9.34 84.20 68.28
N GLU A 329 -8.37 84.12 69.19
CA GLU A 329 -7.33 83.08 69.18
C GLU A 329 -7.86 81.71 69.63
N ARG A 330 -8.97 81.67 70.39
CA ARG A 330 -9.56 80.42 70.87
C ARG A 330 -10.47 79.75 69.84
N LYS A 331 -11.14 80.53 68.97
CA LYS A 331 -11.95 79.98 67.85
C LYS A 331 -11.10 79.40 66.72
N ARG A 332 -9.96 80.01 66.39
CA ARG A 332 -9.05 79.50 65.34
C ARG A 332 -8.39 78.16 65.72
N ARG A 333 -8.11 77.93 67.01
CA ARG A 333 -7.52 76.66 67.47
C ARG A 333 -8.52 75.50 67.52
N GLU A 334 -9.81 75.78 67.70
CA GLU A 334 -10.86 74.75 67.70
C GLU A 334 -11.31 74.35 66.28
N GLU A 335 -11.28 75.28 65.31
CA GLU A 335 -11.53 74.98 63.89
C GLU A 335 -10.37 74.19 63.23
N ASP A 336 -9.11 74.58 63.48
CA ASP A 336 -7.93 73.89 62.92
C ASP A 336 -7.74 72.46 63.48
N GLU A 337 -8.24 72.16 64.69
CA GLU A 337 -8.16 70.81 65.29
C GLU A 337 -9.30 69.88 64.84
N ALA A 338 -10.46 70.45 64.49
CA ALA A 338 -11.60 69.70 63.94
C ALA A 338 -11.42 69.36 62.45
N GLU A 339 -10.72 70.21 61.69
CA GLU A 339 -10.39 69.97 60.28
C GLU A 339 -9.34 68.85 60.13
N ARG A 340 -8.29 68.86 60.95
CA ARG A 340 -7.26 67.80 60.95
C ARG A 340 -7.81 66.41 61.29
N LYS A 341 -8.77 66.30 62.20
CA LYS A 341 -9.40 65.01 62.55
C LYS A 341 -10.30 64.46 61.44
N ARG A 342 -10.89 65.32 60.61
CA ARG A 342 -11.69 64.90 59.44
C ARG A 342 -10.80 64.51 58.26
N GLU A 343 -9.71 65.22 58.05
CA GLU A 343 -8.72 64.87 57.01
C GLU A 343 -8.00 63.55 57.32
N GLU A 344 -7.63 63.30 58.59
CA GLU A 344 -7.00 62.04 59.01
C GLU A 344 -7.96 60.83 58.91
N GLU A 345 -9.26 60.98 59.21
CA GLU A 345 -10.25 59.91 59.01
C GLU A 345 -10.54 59.64 57.52
N GLU A 346 -10.55 60.68 56.69
CA GLU A 346 -10.79 60.54 55.24
C GLU A 346 -9.58 59.92 54.52
N GLU A 347 -8.35 60.27 54.91
CA GLU A 347 -7.13 59.63 54.40
C GLU A 347 -7.05 58.15 54.78
N LEU A 348 -7.44 57.79 56.00
CA LEU A 348 -7.40 56.41 56.48
C LEU A 348 -8.45 55.51 55.81
N MET A 349 -9.60 56.08 55.41
CA MET A 349 -10.60 55.40 54.59
C MET A 349 -10.14 55.25 53.13
N ARG A 350 -9.46 56.25 52.55
CA ARG A 350 -8.88 56.17 51.20
C ARG A 350 -7.74 55.15 51.13
N GLN A 351 -6.85 55.12 52.13
CA GLN A 351 -5.79 54.11 52.22
C GLN A 351 -6.34 52.68 52.36
N LYS A 352 -7.40 52.47 53.17
CA LYS A 352 -8.04 51.15 53.27
C LYS A 352 -8.73 50.72 51.97
N GLN A 353 -9.32 51.65 51.22
CA GLN A 353 -9.93 51.36 49.93
C GLN A 353 -8.88 51.06 48.85
N GLU A 354 -7.77 51.81 48.80
CA GLU A 354 -6.66 51.53 47.88
C GLU A 354 -5.97 50.21 48.22
N GLU A 355 -5.77 49.87 49.50
CA GLU A 355 -5.13 48.61 49.90
C GLU A 355 -6.01 47.38 49.61
N GLU A 356 -7.34 47.51 49.74
CA GLU A 356 -8.29 46.45 49.35
C GLU A 356 -8.39 46.30 47.82
N GLU A 357 -8.37 47.40 47.08
CA GLU A 357 -8.38 47.38 45.61
C GLU A 357 -7.07 46.81 45.05
N ASP A 358 -5.93 47.11 45.68
CA ASP A 358 -4.62 46.61 45.28
C ASP A 358 -4.43 45.11 45.63
N ARG A 359 -5.06 44.62 46.71
CA ARG A 359 -5.19 43.17 46.97
C ARG A 359 -6.05 42.49 45.91
N ARG A 360 -7.20 43.05 45.54
CA ARG A 360 -8.06 42.48 44.49
C ARG A 360 -7.37 42.46 43.12
N ARG A 361 -6.64 43.53 42.75
CA ARG A 361 -5.86 43.60 41.50
C ARG A 361 -4.67 42.61 41.49
N LYS A 362 -4.03 42.36 42.64
CA LYS A 362 -2.97 41.34 42.75
C LYS A 362 -3.53 39.92 42.64
N GLU A 363 -4.65 39.62 43.30
CA GLU A 363 -5.31 38.31 43.21
C GLU A 363 -5.87 38.03 41.81
N GLU A 364 -6.42 39.04 41.12
CA GLU A 364 -6.91 38.92 39.74
C GLU A 364 -5.75 38.74 38.74
N ARG A 365 -4.65 39.48 38.88
CA ARG A 365 -3.43 39.27 38.09
C ARG A 365 -2.80 37.89 38.31
N GLU A 366 -2.89 37.34 39.51
CA GLU A 366 -2.37 36.01 39.82
C GLU A 366 -3.25 34.90 39.23
N ARG A 367 -4.59 35.07 39.25
CA ARG A 367 -5.53 34.17 38.56
C ARG A 367 -5.34 34.20 37.05
N LEU A 368 -5.22 35.39 36.46
CA LEU A 368 -4.95 35.55 35.02
C LEU A 368 -3.58 34.97 34.61
N ARG A 369 -2.56 35.06 35.48
CA ARG A 369 -1.27 34.40 35.22
C ARG A 369 -1.39 32.87 35.26
N LYS A 370 -2.06 32.31 36.27
CA LYS A 370 -2.26 30.86 36.39
C LYS A 370 -3.11 30.31 35.23
N GLU A 371 -4.16 31.02 34.84
CA GLU A 371 -5.03 30.63 33.72
C GLU A 371 -4.31 30.76 32.37
N ALA A 372 -3.51 31.82 32.17
CA ALA A 372 -2.69 31.97 30.97
C ALA A 372 -1.57 30.92 30.89
N GLU A 373 -0.98 30.51 32.02
CA GLU A 373 0.04 29.47 32.10
C GLU A 373 -0.55 28.08 31.86
N GLU A 374 -1.73 27.76 32.43
CA GLU A 374 -2.48 26.53 32.11
C GLU A 374 -2.90 26.49 30.63
N ALA A 375 -3.38 27.61 30.08
CA ALA A 375 -3.73 27.69 28.66
C ALA A 375 -2.51 27.50 27.76
N ARG A 376 -1.33 27.98 28.17
CA ARG A 376 -0.05 27.73 27.48
C ARG A 376 0.33 26.26 27.55
N GLN A 377 0.24 25.63 28.72
CA GLN A 377 0.58 24.21 28.90
C GLN A 377 -0.36 23.31 28.10
N ARG A 378 -1.67 23.59 28.07
CA ARG A 378 -2.64 22.83 27.25
C ARG A 378 -2.36 22.98 25.75
N ARG A 379 -2.02 24.19 25.28
CA ARG A 379 -1.63 24.40 23.87
C ARG A 379 -0.32 23.71 23.51
N GLU A 380 0.65 23.69 24.43
CA GLU A 380 1.93 23.02 24.21
C GLU A 380 1.80 21.49 24.24
N GLU A 381 0.97 20.95 25.14
CA GLU A 381 0.66 19.52 25.19
C GLU A 381 -0.13 19.05 23.95
N GLU A 382 -1.08 19.86 23.48
CA GLU A 382 -1.80 19.59 22.24
C GLU A 382 -0.88 19.65 21.02
N ARG A 383 0.09 20.58 21.00
CA ARG A 383 1.11 20.64 19.95
C ARG A 383 2.01 19.42 19.96
N ARG A 384 2.44 18.95 21.15
CA ARG A 384 3.24 17.73 21.29
C ARG A 384 2.47 16.50 20.82
N LYS A 385 1.17 16.38 21.14
CA LYS A 385 0.32 15.27 20.66
C LYS A 385 0.16 15.29 19.14
N ARG A 386 0.01 16.47 18.52
CA ARG A 386 -0.06 16.61 17.06
C ARG A 386 1.28 16.28 16.40
N GLU A 387 2.40 16.78 16.94
CA GLU A 387 3.75 16.47 16.45
C GLU A 387 4.10 14.98 16.60
N GLU A 388 3.64 14.32 17.68
CA GLU A 388 3.83 12.87 17.89
C GLU A 388 2.95 12.02 16.97
N GLU A 389 1.69 12.42 16.74
CA GLU A 389 0.79 11.76 15.78
C GLU A 389 1.28 11.92 14.33
N GLU A 390 1.82 13.08 13.98
CA GLU A 390 2.40 13.35 12.66
C GLU A 390 3.66 12.51 12.44
N ARG A 391 4.57 12.43 13.42
CA ARG A 391 5.73 11.53 13.36
C ARG A 391 5.35 10.06 13.22
N ARG A 392 4.25 9.64 13.87
CA ARG A 392 3.76 8.27 13.76
C ARG A 392 3.19 7.98 12.38
N LYS A 393 2.47 8.93 11.79
CA LYS A 393 1.98 8.84 10.39
C LYS A 393 3.14 8.84 9.38
N GLU A 394 4.16 9.66 9.57
CA GLU A 394 5.35 9.67 8.73
C GLU A 394 6.12 8.35 8.81
N GLN A 395 6.24 7.75 10.00
CA GLN A 395 6.86 6.44 10.18
C GLN A 395 6.05 5.33 9.50
N GLU A 396 4.72 5.33 9.66
CA GLU A 396 3.84 4.37 8.98
C GLU A 396 3.87 4.54 7.46
N GLU A 397 3.92 5.78 6.95
CA GLU A 397 4.03 6.05 5.51
C GLU A 397 5.41 5.62 4.96
N GLN A 398 6.51 5.88 5.68
CA GLN A 398 7.83 5.40 5.28
C GLN A 398 7.93 3.88 5.31
N GLU A 399 7.33 3.21 6.29
CA GLU A 399 7.32 1.76 6.36
C GLU A 399 6.45 1.15 5.24
N ALA A 400 5.31 1.77 4.92
CA ALA A 400 4.47 1.38 3.80
C ALA A 400 5.20 1.55 2.45
N ARG A 401 5.95 2.66 2.27
CA ARG A 401 6.77 2.89 1.07
C ARG A 401 7.89 1.85 0.94
N ARG A 402 8.60 1.52 2.03
CA ARG A 402 9.63 0.47 2.02
C ARG A 402 9.06 -0.90 1.67
N LYS A 403 7.89 -1.26 2.21
CA LYS A 403 7.22 -2.52 1.87
C LYS A 403 6.77 -2.57 0.41
N ALA A 404 6.27 -1.45 -0.13
CA ALA A 404 5.89 -1.36 -1.53
C ALA A 404 7.10 -1.48 -2.47
N GLU A 405 8.22 -0.81 -2.15
CA GLU A 405 9.47 -0.93 -2.91
C GLU A 405 10.05 -2.36 -2.85
N GLU A 406 10.03 -3.01 -1.69
CA GLU A 406 10.51 -4.40 -1.56
C GLU A 406 9.62 -5.39 -2.35
N GLU A 407 8.30 -5.16 -2.39
CA GLU A 407 7.38 -5.96 -3.19
C GLU A 407 7.60 -5.74 -4.70
N GLU A 408 7.83 -4.50 -5.13
CA GLU A 408 8.15 -4.17 -6.52
C GLU A 408 9.49 -4.78 -6.94
N GLU A 409 10.51 -4.74 -6.09
CA GLU A 409 11.82 -5.35 -6.37
C GLU A 409 11.72 -6.88 -6.48
N ARG A 410 10.88 -7.52 -5.66
CA ARG A 410 10.57 -8.96 -5.79
C ARG A 410 9.89 -9.28 -7.10
N ARG A 411 8.88 -8.50 -7.52
CA ARG A 411 8.21 -8.68 -8.82
C ARG A 411 9.18 -8.52 -9.99
N ILE A 412 10.08 -7.53 -9.94
CA ILE A 412 11.10 -7.34 -10.98
C ILE A 412 12.09 -8.50 -11.01
N LYS A 413 12.51 -9.05 -9.86
CA LYS A 413 13.39 -10.23 -9.80
C LYS A 413 12.69 -11.48 -10.36
N GLU A 414 11.43 -11.73 -9.99
CA GLU A 414 10.64 -12.84 -10.52
C GLU A 414 10.41 -12.73 -12.04
N GLU A 415 10.13 -11.52 -12.54
CA GLU A 415 9.94 -11.29 -13.98
C GLU A 415 11.26 -11.49 -14.75
N LYS A 416 12.40 -11.02 -14.22
CA LYS A 416 13.73 -11.27 -14.80
C LYS A 416 14.08 -12.75 -14.80
N GLU A 417 13.74 -13.49 -13.74
CA GLU A 417 13.97 -14.93 -13.66
C GLU A 417 13.10 -15.69 -14.66
N ARG A 418 11.82 -15.31 -14.81
CA ARG A 418 10.94 -15.86 -15.85
C ARG A 418 11.49 -15.63 -17.25
N LYS A 419 11.88 -14.40 -17.59
CA LYS A 419 12.48 -14.08 -18.89
C LYS A 419 13.79 -14.85 -19.13
N ARG A 420 14.59 -15.08 -18.09
CA ARG A 420 15.81 -15.90 -18.20
C ARG A 420 15.50 -17.38 -18.46
N LYS A 421 14.49 -17.94 -17.81
CA LYS A 421 14.02 -19.31 -18.05
C LYS A 421 13.41 -19.47 -19.44
N GLU A 422 12.58 -18.53 -19.88
CA GLU A 422 12.00 -18.51 -21.23
C GLU A 422 13.10 -18.42 -22.31
N ALA A 423 14.09 -17.54 -22.13
CA ALA A 423 15.21 -17.44 -23.06
C ALA A 423 16.13 -18.68 -23.06
N GLU A 424 16.29 -19.36 -21.91
CA GLU A 424 17.03 -20.63 -21.84
C GLU A 424 16.26 -21.76 -22.53
N GLU A 425 14.94 -21.83 -22.35
CA GLU A 425 14.08 -22.81 -23.02
C GLU A 425 14.05 -22.59 -24.53
N GLU A 426 13.99 -21.34 -24.99
CA GLU A 426 14.05 -20.98 -26.41
C GLU A 426 15.40 -21.37 -27.03
N LYS A 427 16.52 -21.14 -26.33
CA LYS A 427 17.84 -21.61 -26.76
C LYS A 427 17.93 -23.13 -26.85
N ARG A 428 17.34 -23.85 -25.89
CA ARG A 428 17.26 -25.32 -25.94
C ARG A 428 16.45 -25.81 -27.15
N LYS A 429 15.31 -25.18 -27.43
CA LYS A 429 14.48 -25.49 -28.61
C LYS A 429 15.22 -25.21 -29.91
N GLN A 430 15.92 -24.08 -30.02
CA GLN A 430 16.74 -23.77 -31.20
C GLN A 430 17.91 -24.75 -31.38
N GLU A 431 18.56 -25.17 -30.29
CA GLU A 431 19.64 -26.16 -30.34
C GLU A 431 19.12 -27.55 -30.75
N GLU A 432 17.97 -27.96 -30.21
CA GLU A 432 17.31 -29.22 -30.57
C GLU A 432 16.84 -29.22 -32.03
N GLU A 433 16.27 -28.11 -32.51
CA GLU A 433 15.90 -27.94 -33.92
C GLU A 433 17.13 -27.98 -34.83
N ARG A 434 18.25 -27.37 -34.43
CA ARG A 434 19.51 -27.43 -35.18
C ARG A 434 20.03 -28.86 -35.28
N LYS A 435 20.06 -29.60 -34.17
CA LYS A 435 20.45 -31.02 -34.14
C LYS A 435 19.52 -31.89 -34.99
N ARG A 436 18.23 -31.58 -35.02
CA ARG A 436 17.28 -32.27 -35.89
C ARG A 436 17.58 -32.03 -37.36
N ARG A 437 17.84 -30.78 -37.77
CA ARG A 437 18.23 -30.44 -39.14
C ARG A 437 19.58 -31.05 -39.54
N GLU A 438 20.53 -31.14 -38.62
CA GLU A 438 21.81 -31.83 -38.84
C GLU A 438 21.59 -33.32 -39.11
N ARG A 439 20.76 -34.01 -38.31
CA ARG A 439 20.39 -35.42 -38.52
C ARG A 439 19.60 -35.65 -39.82
N GLU A 440 18.63 -34.78 -40.13
CA GLU A 440 17.89 -34.84 -41.40
C GLU A 440 18.83 -34.63 -42.60
N GLY A 441 19.82 -33.74 -42.47
CA GLY A 441 20.86 -33.53 -43.47
C GLY A 441 21.84 -34.70 -43.62
N GLU A 442 22.17 -35.40 -42.53
CA GLU A 442 22.98 -36.63 -42.56
C GLU A 442 22.21 -37.77 -43.24
N MET A 443 20.95 -38.00 -42.87
CA MET A 443 20.12 -39.02 -43.52
C MET A 443 19.92 -38.72 -45.00
N ALA A 444 19.71 -37.46 -45.40
CA ALA A 444 19.61 -37.09 -46.81
C ALA A 444 20.92 -37.36 -47.59
N LYS A 445 22.08 -37.18 -46.96
CA LYS A 445 23.38 -37.53 -47.57
C LYS A 445 23.55 -39.04 -47.72
N GLU A 446 23.16 -39.81 -46.71
CA GLU A 446 23.17 -41.27 -46.76
C GLU A 446 22.22 -41.78 -47.85
N GLU A 447 21.01 -41.23 -47.97
CA GLU A 447 20.05 -41.56 -49.02
C GLU A 447 20.61 -41.27 -50.42
N ILE A 448 21.29 -40.14 -50.61
CA ILE A 448 21.96 -39.81 -51.88
C ILE A 448 23.10 -40.79 -52.18
N GLU A 449 23.88 -41.18 -51.17
CA GLU A 449 24.98 -42.15 -51.34
C GLU A 449 24.45 -43.56 -51.67
N VAL A 450 23.38 -43.99 -51.00
CA VAL A 450 22.68 -45.25 -51.27
C VAL A 450 22.12 -45.23 -52.69
N ALA A 451 21.44 -44.15 -53.10
CA ALA A 451 20.91 -44.01 -54.46
C ALA A 451 22.00 -44.07 -55.52
N LYS A 452 23.17 -43.44 -55.29
CA LYS A 452 24.33 -43.53 -56.18
C LYS A 452 24.87 -44.95 -56.29
N LYS A 453 25.04 -45.66 -55.17
CA LYS A 453 25.46 -47.07 -55.17
C LYS A 453 24.45 -47.96 -55.91
N GLN A 454 23.16 -47.69 -55.75
CA GLN A 454 22.10 -48.41 -56.44
C GLN A 454 22.12 -48.16 -57.95
N GLN A 455 22.41 -46.92 -58.36
CA GLN A 455 22.61 -46.56 -59.76
C GLN A 455 23.85 -47.25 -60.35
N GLU A 456 24.97 -47.29 -59.63
CA GLU A 456 26.17 -48.02 -60.06
C GLU A 456 25.91 -49.52 -60.21
N ILE A 457 25.16 -50.13 -59.28
CA ILE A 457 24.74 -51.54 -59.38
C ILE A 457 23.86 -51.75 -60.61
N TRP A 458 22.92 -50.84 -60.86
CA TRP A 458 22.04 -50.91 -62.02
C TRP A 458 22.80 -50.76 -63.34
N GLU A 459 23.79 -49.86 -63.41
CA GLU A 459 24.67 -49.70 -64.56
C GLU A 459 25.57 -50.93 -64.79
N GLN A 460 26.09 -51.55 -63.72
CA GLN A 460 26.85 -52.79 -63.82
C GLN A 460 25.98 -53.97 -64.29
N GLN A 461 24.74 -54.07 -63.80
CA GLN A 461 23.79 -55.08 -64.27
C GLN A 461 23.44 -54.86 -65.74
N ALA A 462 23.15 -53.62 -66.15
CA ALA A 462 22.87 -53.26 -67.54
C ALA A 462 24.06 -53.47 -68.50
N ALA A 463 25.30 -53.45 -67.99
CA ALA A 463 26.51 -53.78 -68.75
C ALA A 463 26.76 -55.30 -68.86
N SER A 464 26.20 -56.10 -67.96
CA SER A 464 26.34 -57.56 -67.91
C SER A 464 25.26 -58.33 -68.70
N GLU A 465 24.19 -57.65 -69.14
CA GLU A 465 23.17 -58.27 -69.98
C GLU A 465 23.70 -58.52 -71.41
N PRO A 466 23.57 -59.74 -71.95
CA PRO A 466 23.95 -60.03 -73.33
C PRO A 466 23.11 -59.19 -74.29
N VAL A 467 23.78 -58.67 -75.33
CA VAL A 467 23.30 -57.72 -76.35
C VAL A 467 22.01 -58.14 -77.10
N SER A 468 21.44 -59.32 -76.83
CA SER A 468 20.29 -59.87 -77.54
C SER A 468 18.89 -59.39 -77.08
N LEU A 469 18.77 -58.59 -76.01
CA LEU A 469 17.45 -58.06 -75.54
C LEU A 469 17.32 -56.54 -75.52
N ARG A 470 18.37 -55.80 -75.91
CA ARG A 470 18.33 -54.33 -76.03
C ARG A 470 17.53 -53.82 -77.24
N ALA A 471 17.09 -54.71 -78.13
CA ALA A 471 16.32 -54.37 -79.33
C ALA A 471 14.79 -54.36 -79.15
N LEU A 472 14.25 -54.74 -77.98
CA LEU A 472 12.79 -54.82 -77.76
C LEU A 472 12.23 -53.81 -76.74
N LEU A 473 13.09 -53.01 -76.10
CA LEU A 473 12.68 -52.03 -75.08
C LEU A 473 11.98 -50.74 -75.58
N PRO A 474 11.93 -50.36 -76.87
CA PRO A 474 11.12 -49.18 -77.27
C PRO A 474 9.61 -49.43 -77.35
N ILE A 475 9.11 -50.67 -77.22
CA ILE A 475 7.69 -50.98 -77.48
C ILE A 475 6.84 -50.99 -76.19
N ALA A 476 7.44 -51.15 -75.00
CA ALA A 476 6.69 -51.21 -73.73
C ALA A 476 6.42 -49.84 -73.06
N ALA A 477 6.98 -48.74 -73.57
CA ALA A 477 6.82 -47.40 -72.99
C ALA A 477 5.51 -46.68 -73.39
N TYR A 478 4.63 -47.31 -74.18
CA TYR A 478 3.38 -46.71 -74.68
C TYR A 478 2.08 -47.16 -73.98
N LEU A 479 2.16 -47.91 -72.87
CA LEU A 479 0.97 -48.56 -72.29
C LEU A 479 0.82 -48.41 -70.76
N PRO A 480 0.86 -47.17 -70.22
CA PRO A 480 -0.24 -46.78 -69.33
C PRO A 480 -0.59 -45.28 -69.44
N PHE A 481 -1.53 -44.92 -70.32
CA PHE A 481 -2.21 -43.61 -70.28
C PHE A 481 -3.75 -43.74 -70.23
N VAL A 482 -4.31 -44.94 -70.00
CA VAL A 482 -5.76 -45.17 -70.19
C VAL A 482 -6.53 -45.60 -68.93
N LEU A 483 -5.92 -45.72 -67.74
CA LEU A 483 -6.65 -46.15 -66.53
C LEU A 483 -6.42 -45.28 -65.28
N SER A 484 -6.63 -43.97 -65.39
CA SER A 484 -6.90 -43.12 -64.22
C SER A 484 -7.97 -42.08 -64.53
N GLY A 485 -9.16 -42.57 -64.93
CA GLY A 485 -10.39 -41.81 -64.81
C GLY A 485 -11.20 -42.38 -63.66
N SER A 486 -11.30 -41.65 -62.53
CA SER A 486 -12.47 -41.63 -61.63
C SER A 486 -12.30 -40.61 -60.51
N SER A 487 -13.41 -39.96 -60.17
CA SER A 487 -13.73 -39.08 -59.03
C SER A 487 -13.30 -37.61 -59.13
N LEU A 488 -14.11 -36.83 -59.86
CA LEU A 488 -14.62 -35.53 -59.40
C LEU A 488 -15.97 -35.78 -58.72
#